data_AF-A0A392MG64-F1
#
_entry.id   AF-A0A392MG64-F1
#
_cell.length_a   1.000
_cell.length_b   1.000
_cell.length_c   1.000
_cell.angle_alpha   90.00
_cell.angle_beta   90.00
_cell.angle_gamma   90.00
#
_symmetry.space_group_name_H-M   'P 1'
#
loop_
_entity.id
_entity.type
_entity.pdbx_description
1 polymer ?
#
loop_
_entity_poly.entity_id
_entity_poly.type
_entity_poly.pdbx_seq_one_letter_code
_entity_poly.pdbx_strand_id
1 'polypeptide(L)'
;VCPTRSTTTIWNEDLVFVAAEPFEEQLTITVEDRVHGSKDEVLGKIMLPLTLFDKRLDHRPVHSRWFNLEKYGFGMMEGDRRNEVKFSSRIHMRICLEGGYHVLDESTLYASDHRPTARQLWKQPIGMLEVGILGAQKLLPMKMNNSRGSTDSYCVAKYGQKWIRTRTILDTFSPKWNEQYTWEVYDPCTVITLGVFDNCHLGGGGEKGPSGSSNAARDSRIGKVRIRLSTLEANRIYTNSYPLLVLHQHGVKKTGELQLAIRFTTLSLANMVYIYGQPLLPKMHYLSPFTVNQVENLRYQAMNIVAMRLGRAEPPLRKEVVEYMLDVDSHMWSMRRSKANFFRIMSLFSSVITMGKWFNQVCNWKNPVTSVLVHVLFLILILYPELILPTLFLYMFLIGLWNYRFRPKNPTHMDTKLSWAEGVNPDELDEEFDTFPSSKPHDVVRMRYDRLRSVAGRIQTVVGDIATQGERFRSLLSWRDTRATSLFIVFSLCTAVILYATPPKVVALASGLYFLRHPKFRSKMPSVPSNFFKRLPAQTDSML
;
A
#
# COMPACT_ATOMS: atom_id res chain seq x y z
N VAL A 1 -31.57 -0.65 -0.60
CA VAL A 1 -33.00 -0.88 -0.93
C VAL A 1 -33.81 -0.64 0.33
N CYS A 2 -34.81 0.25 0.30
CA CYS A 2 -35.61 0.53 1.49
C CYS A 2 -36.55 -0.65 1.76
N PRO A 3 -36.51 -1.29 2.95
CA PRO A 3 -37.32 -2.48 3.24
C PRO A 3 -38.79 -2.12 3.55
N THR A 4 -39.09 -0.85 3.81
CA THR A 4 -40.42 -0.38 4.18
C THR A 4 -41.18 0.14 2.96
N ARG A 5 -42.38 -0.42 2.72
CA ARG A 5 -43.31 0.09 1.70
C ARG A 5 -43.91 1.40 2.19
N SER A 6 -43.43 2.52 1.66
CA SER A 6 -43.86 3.87 2.03
C SER A 6 -43.70 4.81 0.85
N THR A 7 -44.59 5.81 0.76
CA THR A 7 -44.47 6.92 -0.20
C THR A 7 -43.39 7.93 0.21
N THR A 8 -42.96 7.90 1.48
CA THR A 8 -41.81 8.63 2.00
C THR A 8 -40.77 7.64 2.51
N THR A 9 -39.73 7.42 1.73
CA THR A 9 -38.63 6.50 2.06
C THR A 9 -37.47 7.26 2.71
N ILE A 10 -36.82 6.61 3.67
CA ILE A 10 -35.61 7.11 4.31
C ILE A 10 -34.55 6.03 4.17
N TRP A 11 -33.46 6.34 3.46
CA TRP A 11 -32.32 5.43 3.30
C TRP A 11 -31.28 5.61 4.41
N ASN A 12 -30.91 6.86 4.72
CA ASN A 12 -29.82 7.18 5.66
C ASN A 12 -28.52 6.41 5.37
N GLU A 13 -28.21 6.23 4.08
CA GLU A 13 -26.99 5.58 3.60
C GLU A 13 -26.02 6.64 3.07
N ASP A 14 -24.74 6.50 3.41
CA ASP A 14 -23.66 7.32 2.86
C ASP A 14 -23.05 6.63 1.64
N LEU A 15 -23.21 7.26 0.47
CA LEU A 15 -22.60 6.82 -0.78
C LEU A 15 -21.35 7.64 -1.06
N VAL A 16 -20.24 6.95 -1.32
CA VAL A 16 -18.93 7.59 -1.58
C VAL A 16 -18.45 7.16 -2.95
N PHE A 17 -18.00 8.12 -3.74
CA PHE A 17 -17.51 7.92 -5.09
C PHE A 17 -16.17 8.63 -5.29
N VAL A 18 -15.37 8.13 -6.22
CA VAL A 18 -14.16 8.84 -6.67
C VAL A 18 -14.51 9.74 -7.85
N ALA A 19 -14.24 11.03 -7.71
CA ALA A 19 -14.38 12.02 -8.78
C ALA A 19 -13.02 12.64 -9.08
N ALA A 20 -12.76 12.97 -10.35
CA ALA A 20 -11.48 13.50 -10.78
C ALA A 20 -11.59 14.90 -11.41
N GLU A 21 -10.80 15.84 -10.92
CA GLU A 21 -10.68 17.20 -11.49
C GLU A 21 -10.20 17.12 -12.96
N PRO A 22 -10.79 17.89 -13.90
CA PRO A 22 -11.61 19.10 -13.71
C PRO A 22 -13.14 18.88 -13.54
N PHE A 23 -13.60 17.71 -13.10
CA PHE A 23 -15.02 17.42 -12.83
C PHE A 23 -15.94 17.62 -14.05
N GLU A 24 -15.55 17.07 -15.19
CA GLU A 24 -16.35 17.09 -16.42
C GLU A 24 -17.64 16.25 -16.30
N GLU A 25 -17.64 15.29 -15.38
CA GLU A 25 -18.76 14.39 -15.13
C GLU A 25 -19.85 15.05 -14.28
N GLN A 26 -21.09 14.59 -14.44
CA GLN A 26 -22.25 15.05 -13.68
C GLN A 26 -22.74 13.95 -12.73
N LEU A 27 -23.15 14.35 -11.53
CA LEU A 27 -23.81 13.46 -10.59
C LEU A 27 -25.22 13.16 -11.07
N THR A 28 -25.44 11.94 -11.54
CA THR A 28 -26.76 11.46 -11.96
C THR A 28 -27.37 10.61 -10.85
N ILE A 29 -28.59 10.95 -10.45
CA ILE A 29 -29.33 10.21 -9.43
C ILE A 29 -30.66 9.79 -10.04
N THR A 30 -30.92 8.49 -10.03
CA THR A 30 -32.20 7.89 -10.41
C THR A 30 -32.84 7.28 -9.17
N VAL A 31 -34.12 7.57 -8.97
CA VAL A 31 -34.94 6.91 -7.96
C VAL A 31 -35.80 5.89 -8.69
N GLU A 32 -35.68 4.63 -8.29
CA GLU A 32 -36.33 3.49 -8.93
C GLU A 32 -37.21 2.75 -7.90
N ASP A 33 -38.41 2.37 -8.32
CA ASP A 33 -39.31 1.50 -7.58
C ASP A 33 -39.19 0.06 -8.06
N ARG A 34 -38.99 -0.86 -7.13
CA ARG A 34 -38.91 -2.29 -7.44
C ARG A 34 -40.31 -2.88 -7.42
N VAL A 35 -40.99 -2.78 -8.55
CA VAL A 35 -42.37 -3.27 -8.73
C VAL A 35 -42.40 -4.81 -8.86
N HIS A 36 -41.36 -5.42 -9.44
CA HIS A 36 -41.22 -6.88 -9.58
C HIS A 36 -39.76 -7.34 -9.44
N GLY A 37 -39.53 -8.63 -9.16
CA GLY A 37 -38.18 -9.19 -8.96
C GLY A 37 -37.20 -9.03 -10.15
N SER A 38 -37.70 -8.69 -11.34
CA SER A 38 -36.93 -8.48 -12.56
C SER A 38 -37.22 -7.16 -13.28
N LYS A 39 -38.06 -6.29 -12.73
CA LYS A 39 -38.45 -5.02 -13.36
C LYS A 39 -38.50 -3.89 -12.34
N ASP A 40 -37.59 -2.94 -12.51
CA ASP A 40 -37.51 -1.70 -11.76
C ASP A 40 -38.10 -0.55 -12.63
N GLU A 41 -38.93 0.31 -12.04
CA GLU A 41 -39.55 1.47 -12.71
C GLU A 41 -38.91 2.76 -12.21
N VAL A 42 -38.46 3.63 -13.12
CA VAL A 42 -37.82 4.90 -12.77
C VAL A 42 -38.89 5.92 -12.34
N LEU A 43 -38.89 6.31 -11.07
CA LEU A 43 -39.81 7.32 -10.52
C LEU A 43 -39.34 8.76 -10.81
N GLY A 44 -38.05 8.98 -10.93
CA GLY A 44 -37.49 10.29 -11.23
C GLY A 44 -35.97 10.29 -11.38
N LYS A 45 -35.46 11.29 -12.10
CA LYS A 45 -34.04 11.48 -12.39
C LYS A 45 -33.62 12.91 -12.12
N ILE A 46 -32.39 13.11 -11.68
CA ILE A 46 -31.75 14.43 -11.61
C ILE A 46 -30.28 14.33 -12.02
N MET A 47 -29.79 15.34 -12.73
CA MET A 47 -28.38 15.46 -13.13
C MET A 47 -27.84 16.78 -12.59
N LEU A 48 -26.79 16.71 -11.76
CA LEU A 48 -26.21 17.86 -11.06
C LEU A 48 -24.72 17.98 -11.44
N PRO A 49 -24.27 19.14 -11.97
CA PRO A 49 -22.85 19.42 -12.13
C PRO A 49 -22.12 19.37 -10.78
N LEU A 50 -20.95 18.72 -10.74
CA LEU A 50 -20.16 18.59 -9.51
C LEU A 50 -19.65 19.94 -8.97
N THR A 51 -19.56 20.96 -9.84
CA THR A 51 -19.18 22.33 -9.48
C THR A 51 -20.19 23.03 -8.56
N LEU A 52 -21.41 22.50 -8.42
CA LEU A 52 -22.43 23.04 -7.50
C LEU A 52 -22.14 22.73 -6.03
N PHE A 53 -21.25 21.78 -5.74
CA PHE A 53 -21.04 21.27 -4.40
C PHE A 53 -19.77 21.85 -3.75
N ASP A 54 -19.90 22.29 -2.51
CA ASP A 54 -18.79 22.81 -1.74
C ASP A 54 -17.74 21.72 -1.46
N LYS A 55 -16.46 22.10 -1.55
CA LYS A 55 -15.34 21.25 -1.14
C LYS A 55 -15.16 21.31 0.37
N ARG A 56 -15.36 20.18 1.05
CA ARG A 56 -15.16 20.02 2.49
C ARG A 56 -13.70 19.64 2.78
N LEU A 57 -13.04 20.43 3.64
CA LEU A 57 -11.63 20.24 4.01
C LEU A 57 -11.45 19.63 5.42
N ASP A 58 -12.51 19.68 6.22
CA ASP A 58 -12.55 19.36 7.64
C ASP A 58 -13.78 18.49 7.98
N HIS A 59 -13.98 18.17 9.26
CA HIS A 59 -15.07 17.31 9.72
C HIS A 59 -16.38 18.09 9.98
N ARG A 60 -16.58 19.26 9.36
CA ARG A 60 -17.79 20.06 9.57
C ARG A 60 -19.03 19.38 8.99
N PRO A 61 -20.21 19.57 9.60
CA PRO A 61 -21.44 19.02 9.05
C PRO A 61 -21.74 19.62 7.68
N VAL A 62 -22.22 18.79 6.77
CA VAL A 62 -22.63 19.19 5.41
C VAL A 62 -24.08 19.63 5.45
N HIS A 63 -24.39 20.79 4.87
CA HIS A 63 -25.75 21.29 4.78
C HIS A 63 -26.61 20.36 3.91
N SER A 64 -27.76 19.97 4.43
CA SER A 64 -28.73 19.19 3.66
C SER A 64 -29.64 20.11 2.84
N ARG A 65 -30.01 19.66 1.65
CA ARG A 65 -30.87 20.40 0.72
C ARG A 65 -31.88 19.45 0.06
N TRP A 66 -33.05 19.99 -0.27
CA TRP A 66 -34.04 19.31 -1.08
C TRP A 66 -33.78 19.59 -2.56
N PHE A 67 -33.80 18.53 -3.36
CA PHE A 67 -33.65 18.60 -4.81
C PHE A 67 -34.94 18.10 -5.48
N ASN A 68 -35.39 18.79 -6.52
CA ASN A 68 -36.57 18.40 -7.29
C ASN A 68 -36.15 17.37 -8.36
N LEU A 69 -36.87 16.25 -8.44
CA LEU A 69 -36.61 15.23 -9.45
C LEU A 69 -37.42 15.53 -10.72
N GLU A 70 -36.81 15.32 -11.88
CA GLU A 70 -37.50 15.34 -13.17
C GLU A 70 -38.23 14.00 -13.38
N LYS A 71 -39.45 14.04 -13.93
CA LYS A 71 -40.21 12.83 -14.24
C LYS A 71 -39.55 12.11 -15.42
N TYR A 72 -39.32 10.81 -15.30
CA TYR A 72 -38.75 9.96 -16.36
C TYR A 72 -39.71 8.81 -16.68
N GLY A 73 -40.25 8.72 -17.91
CA GLY A 73 -41.24 7.71 -18.27
C GLY A 73 -42.04 8.01 -19.56
N PHE A 74 -42.84 7.04 -20.02
CA PHE A 74 -43.48 6.87 -21.36
C PHE A 74 -44.43 8.00 -21.86
N GLY A 75 -44.45 9.18 -21.25
CA GLY A 75 -45.28 10.33 -21.65
C GLY A 75 -44.50 11.55 -22.14
N MET A 76 -43.18 11.42 -22.35
CA MET A 76 -42.32 12.52 -22.84
C MET A 76 -42.13 12.50 -24.37
N MET A 77 -42.59 11.45 -25.05
CA MET A 77 -42.64 11.35 -26.52
C MET A 77 -43.93 11.92 -27.13
N GLU A 78 -44.92 12.29 -26.32
CA GLU A 78 -46.11 12.98 -26.80
C GLU A 78 -45.87 14.48 -26.66
N GLY A 79 -45.47 15.08 -27.78
CA GLY A 79 -45.28 16.51 -27.89
C GLY A 79 -46.62 17.22 -27.71
N ASP A 80 -46.89 17.71 -26.51
CA ASP A 80 -47.76 18.87 -26.38
C ASP A 80 -47.26 19.88 -25.34
N ARG A 81 -47.16 21.10 -25.82
CA ARG A 81 -46.61 22.26 -25.10
C ARG A 81 -47.66 22.78 -24.15
N ARG A 82 -47.44 22.65 -22.84
CA ARG A 82 -47.90 23.64 -21.85
C ARG A 82 -46.95 23.66 -20.65
N ASN A 83 -46.41 24.84 -20.40
CA ASN A 83 -45.43 25.21 -19.38
C ASN A 83 -45.90 24.93 -17.96
N GLU A 84 -45.85 23.68 -17.50
CA GLU A 84 -45.86 23.35 -16.08
C GLU A 84 -45.14 22.01 -15.90
N VAL A 85 -43.88 22.06 -15.45
CA VAL A 85 -43.22 20.88 -14.90
C VAL A 85 -44.00 20.50 -13.65
N LYS A 86 -45.00 19.63 -13.77
CA LYS A 86 -45.72 19.07 -12.63
C LYS A 86 -44.73 18.21 -11.83
N PHE A 87 -44.08 18.83 -10.85
CA PHE A 87 -43.18 18.19 -9.90
C PHE A 87 -43.93 17.08 -9.15
N SER A 88 -43.47 15.83 -9.24
CA SER A 88 -44.09 14.72 -8.51
C SER A 88 -43.26 14.24 -7.32
N SER A 89 -41.96 14.54 -7.24
CA SER A 89 -41.09 14.03 -6.17
C SER A 89 -39.90 14.92 -5.86
N ARG A 90 -39.47 14.90 -4.59
CA ARG A 90 -38.28 15.58 -4.09
C ARG A 90 -37.42 14.59 -3.32
N ILE A 91 -36.10 14.79 -3.37
CA ILE A 91 -35.13 14.00 -2.62
C ILE A 91 -34.31 14.91 -1.70
N HIS A 92 -34.14 14.50 -0.45
CA HIS A 92 -33.36 15.24 0.55
C HIS A 92 -31.98 14.63 0.67
N MET A 93 -30.93 15.41 0.40
CA MET A 93 -29.57 14.89 0.34
C MET A 93 -28.57 15.84 0.99
N ARG A 94 -27.44 15.26 1.43
CA ARG A 94 -26.23 15.98 1.84
C ARG A 94 -25.15 15.61 0.85
N ILE A 95 -24.71 16.57 0.03
CA ILE A 95 -23.70 16.33 -1.00
C ILE A 95 -22.56 17.32 -0.80
N CYS A 96 -21.33 16.82 -0.81
CA CYS A 96 -20.11 17.63 -0.76
C CYS A 96 -18.97 16.94 -1.50
N LEU A 97 -17.99 17.71 -1.95
CA LEU A 97 -16.74 17.18 -2.47
C LEU A 97 -15.73 17.02 -1.32
N GLU A 98 -15.25 15.80 -1.10
CA GLU A 98 -14.29 15.51 -0.02
C GLU A 98 -12.85 15.87 -0.42
N GLY A 99 -12.31 16.93 0.20
CA GLY A 99 -10.91 17.32 0.04
C GLY A 99 -9.98 16.78 1.15
N GLY A 100 -10.55 16.41 2.30
CA GLY A 100 -9.78 16.01 3.49
C GLY A 100 -9.26 14.57 3.48
N TYR A 101 -9.80 13.71 2.60
CA TYR A 101 -9.31 12.34 2.41
C TYR A 101 -8.19 12.27 1.38
N HIS A 102 -7.33 11.27 1.53
CA HIS A 102 -6.44 10.79 0.48
C HIS A 102 -7.16 9.73 -0.35
N VAL A 103 -7.17 9.86 -1.68
CA VAL A 103 -7.70 8.85 -2.61
C VAL A 103 -6.68 7.73 -2.75
N LEU A 104 -7.02 6.54 -2.26
CA LEU A 104 -6.16 5.37 -2.26
C LEU A 104 -6.25 4.66 -3.62
N ASP A 105 -5.42 5.00 -4.60
CA ASP A 105 -5.24 4.23 -5.85
C ASP A 105 -4.22 3.08 -5.68
N GLU A 106 -3.38 3.17 -4.65
CA GLU A 106 -2.32 2.20 -4.32
C GLU A 106 -2.64 1.35 -3.09
N SER A 107 -1.95 0.22 -2.98
CA SER A 107 -1.88 -0.51 -1.70
C SER A 107 -1.15 0.33 -0.65
N THR A 108 -1.70 0.40 0.56
CA THR A 108 -1.14 1.18 1.69
C THR A 108 0.29 0.77 2.05
N LEU A 109 0.69 -0.45 1.71
CA LEU A 109 2.04 -0.95 1.96
C LEU A 109 3.09 -0.33 1.02
N TYR A 110 2.71 -0.10 -0.25
CA TYR A 110 3.58 0.37 -1.33
C TYR A 110 3.22 1.76 -1.82
N ALA A 111 2.49 2.52 -1.01
CA ALA A 111 2.02 3.85 -1.37
C ALA A 111 3.20 4.81 -1.60
N SER A 112 3.05 5.61 -2.64
CA SER A 112 3.98 6.65 -3.08
C SER A 112 3.50 8.06 -2.68
N ASP A 113 2.25 8.18 -2.24
CA ASP A 113 1.67 9.40 -1.66
C ASP A 113 0.77 9.06 -0.47
N HIS A 114 0.67 10.01 0.46
CA HIS A 114 -0.30 9.95 1.56
C HIS A 114 -1.01 11.30 1.76
N ARG A 115 -0.81 12.26 0.86
CA ARG A 115 -1.36 13.61 1.00
C ARG A 115 -2.88 13.62 0.77
N PRO A 116 -3.59 14.54 1.44
CA PRO A 116 -5.00 14.76 1.17
C PRO A 116 -5.23 15.26 -0.26
N THR A 117 -6.44 15.06 -0.77
CA THR A 117 -6.82 15.47 -2.13
C THR A 117 -6.76 16.98 -2.31
N ALA A 118 -7.14 17.75 -1.29
CA ALA A 118 -7.05 19.20 -1.32
C ALA A 118 -5.60 19.69 -1.15
N ARG A 119 -5.09 20.40 -2.16
CA ARG A 119 -3.75 21.02 -2.15
C ARG A 119 -3.54 22.00 -1.00
N GLN A 120 -4.61 22.66 -0.55
CA GLN A 120 -4.59 23.58 0.59
C GLN A 120 -4.16 22.91 1.91
N LEU A 121 -4.31 21.58 2.00
CA LEU A 121 -3.93 20.79 3.17
C LEU A 121 -2.53 20.17 3.03
N TRP A 122 -1.83 20.43 1.93
CA TRP A 122 -0.49 19.88 1.71
C TRP A 122 0.53 20.54 2.64
N LYS A 123 1.40 19.70 3.20
CA LYS A 123 2.57 20.15 3.96
C LYS A 123 3.69 20.52 2.98
N GLN A 124 4.69 21.26 3.45
CA GLN A 124 5.89 21.52 2.66
C GLN A 124 6.64 20.21 2.36
N PRO A 125 7.27 20.08 1.18
CA PRO A 125 8.09 18.92 0.87
C PRO A 125 9.28 18.84 1.83
N ILE A 126 9.72 17.62 2.11
CA ILE A 126 10.87 17.34 2.99
C ILE A 126 12.16 17.09 2.25
N GLY A 127 12.05 16.85 0.94
CA GLY A 127 13.16 16.44 0.12
C GLY A 127 12.78 16.36 -1.35
N MET A 128 13.79 16.05 -2.14
CA MET A 128 13.68 15.80 -3.57
C MET A 128 14.23 14.41 -3.86
N LEU A 129 13.45 13.61 -4.58
CA LEU A 129 13.87 12.34 -5.13
C LEU A 129 14.28 12.56 -6.58
N GLU A 130 15.48 12.16 -6.93
CA GLU A 130 15.97 12.17 -8.29
C GLU A 130 16.24 10.74 -8.74
N VAL A 131 15.76 10.40 -9.93
CA VAL A 131 15.94 9.08 -10.51
C VAL A 131 16.39 9.22 -11.95
N GLY A 132 17.59 8.71 -12.22
CA GLY A 132 18.09 8.40 -13.54
C GLY A 132 17.71 6.97 -13.93
N ILE A 133 16.83 6.83 -14.93
CA ILE A 133 16.51 5.57 -15.58
C ILE A 133 17.54 5.38 -16.70
N LEU A 134 18.62 4.67 -16.41
CA LEU A 134 19.78 4.57 -17.31
C LEU A 134 19.49 3.60 -18.47
N GLY A 135 19.08 2.38 -18.14
CA GLY A 135 18.90 1.33 -19.12
C GLY A 135 18.52 0.01 -18.48
N ALA A 136 18.38 -1.03 -19.28
CA ALA A 136 18.29 -2.41 -18.80
C ALA A 136 19.33 -3.27 -19.51
N GLN A 137 19.64 -4.43 -18.93
CA GLN A 137 20.58 -5.40 -19.47
C GLN A 137 19.99 -6.81 -19.39
N LYS A 138 20.42 -7.66 -20.34
CA LYS A 138 20.07 -9.09 -20.39
C LYS A 138 18.55 -9.31 -20.37
N LEU A 139 17.79 -8.46 -21.07
CA LEU A 139 16.37 -8.69 -21.24
C LEU A 139 16.14 -9.98 -22.02
N LEU A 140 15.16 -10.78 -21.61
CA LEU A 140 14.74 -11.95 -22.37
C LEU A 140 13.91 -11.54 -23.60
N PRO A 141 13.92 -12.35 -24.67
CA PRO A 141 13.04 -12.15 -25.81
C PRO A 141 11.57 -12.30 -25.38
N MET A 142 10.78 -11.26 -25.67
CA MET A 142 9.35 -11.23 -25.33
C MET A 142 8.49 -11.59 -26.54
N LYS A 143 8.99 -11.33 -27.75
CA LYS A 143 8.34 -11.68 -29.01
C LYS A 143 9.25 -12.59 -29.82
N MET A 144 8.64 -13.45 -30.61
CA MET A 144 9.34 -14.26 -31.60
C MET A 144 8.83 -13.86 -32.98
N ASN A 145 9.71 -13.35 -33.85
CA ASN A 145 9.38 -13.05 -35.23
C ASN A 145 10.36 -13.79 -36.14
N ASN A 146 9.87 -14.68 -37.00
CA ASN A 146 10.68 -15.46 -37.94
C ASN A 146 11.94 -16.06 -37.29
N SER A 147 11.76 -16.79 -36.19
CA SER A 147 12.81 -17.41 -35.34
C SER A 147 13.83 -16.45 -34.70
N ARG A 148 13.68 -15.13 -34.86
CA ARG A 148 14.45 -14.10 -34.14
C ARG A 148 13.63 -13.56 -32.96
N GLY A 149 14.20 -13.69 -31.76
CA GLY A 149 13.64 -13.05 -30.57
C GLY A 149 13.82 -11.53 -30.66
N SER A 150 12.78 -10.77 -30.31
CA SER A 150 12.82 -9.30 -30.22
C SER A 150 12.13 -8.82 -28.94
N THR A 151 12.58 -7.66 -28.46
CA THR A 151 11.99 -6.98 -27.29
C THR A 151 12.03 -5.47 -27.53
N ASP A 152 10.86 -4.84 -27.52
CA ASP A 152 10.64 -3.41 -27.70
C ASP A 152 10.34 -2.78 -26.36
N SER A 153 11.38 -2.46 -25.60
CA SER A 153 11.23 -2.16 -24.18
C SER A 153 11.01 -0.68 -23.87
N TYR A 154 10.19 -0.42 -22.85
CA TYR A 154 10.09 0.87 -22.19
C TYR A 154 9.92 0.70 -20.68
N CYS A 155 10.39 1.68 -19.93
CA CYS A 155 10.22 1.77 -18.49
C CYS A 155 9.11 2.77 -18.11
N VAL A 156 8.34 2.42 -17.08
CA VAL A 156 7.33 3.26 -16.43
C VAL A 156 7.75 3.50 -14.99
N ALA A 157 7.76 4.76 -14.56
CA ALA A 157 8.01 5.13 -13.16
C ALA A 157 6.77 5.81 -12.58
N LYS A 158 6.38 5.39 -11.38
CA LYS A 158 5.26 5.97 -10.62
C LYS A 158 5.76 6.43 -9.26
N TYR A 159 5.55 7.71 -8.98
CA TYR A 159 5.76 8.29 -7.65
C TYR A 159 4.83 9.49 -7.43
N GLY A 160 4.06 9.44 -6.35
CA GLY A 160 3.00 10.40 -6.10
C GLY A 160 1.90 10.29 -7.15
N GLN A 161 1.35 11.43 -7.56
CA GLN A 161 0.39 11.50 -8.67
C GLN A 161 1.06 11.49 -10.06
N LYS A 162 2.40 11.51 -10.13
CA LYS A 162 3.14 11.61 -11.40
C LYS A 162 3.46 10.23 -11.95
N TRP A 163 3.08 10.03 -13.21
CA TRP A 163 3.42 8.86 -14.01
C TRP A 163 4.36 9.28 -15.12
N ILE A 164 5.43 8.51 -15.32
CA ILE A 164 6.43 8.74 -16.35
C ILE A 164 6.55 7.49 -17.19
N ARG A 165 6.58 7.66 -18.51
CA ARG A 165 6.85 6.62 -19.49
C ARG A 165 8.04 7.05 -20.33
N THR A 166 9.11 6.27 -20.28
CA THR A 166 10.30 6.48 -21.13
C THR A 166 10.00 6.18 -22.60
N ARG A 167 10.92 6.60 -23.50
CA ARG A 167 10.82 6.22 -24.92
C ARG A 167 10.92 4.70 -25.10
N THR A 168 10.24 4.16 -26.10
CA THR A 168 10.39 2.75 -26.47
C THR A 168 11.66 2.55 -27.28
N ILE A 169 12.50 1.60 -26.88
CA ILE A 169 13.70 1.22 -27.63
C ILE A 169 13.46 -0.15 -28.24
N LEU A 170 13.60 -0.22 -29.57
CA LEU A 170 13.20 -1.35 -30.38
C LEU A 170 14.31 -2.40 -30.52
N ASP A 171 13.90 -3.65 -30.70
CA ASP A 171 14.74 -4.82 -31.02
C ASP A 171 16.08 -4.86 -30.26
N THR A 172 16.04 -4.68 -28.94
CA THR A 172 17.26 -4.72 -28.12
C THR A 172 17.04 -5.37 -26.75
N PHE A 173 18.00 -6.20 -26.35
CA PHE A 173 18.05 -6.79 -25.01
C PHE A 173 18.82 -5.95 -23.99
N SER A 174 19.38 -4.83 -24.42
CA SER A 174 20.12 -3.90 -23.58
C SER A 174 19.74 -2.43 -23.87
N PRO A 175 18.47 -2.04 -23.63
CA PRO A 175 17.99 -0.68 -23.91
C PRO A 175 18.73 0.36 -23.04
N LYS A 176 18.99 1.54 -23.62
CA LYS A 176 19.56 2.71 -22.92
C LYS A 176 18.63 3.92 -23.05
N TRP A 177 17.88 4.20 -21.99
CA TRP A 177 16.98 5.35 -21.93
C TRP A 177 17.74 6.63 -21.58
N ASN A 178 18.58 6.58 -20.54
CA ASN A 178 19.33 7.72 -20.00
C ASN A 178 18.42 8.94 -19.73
N GLU A 179 17.27 8.70 -19.12
CA GLU A 179 16.30 9.74 -18.78
C GLU A 179 16.35 10.02 -17.27
N GLN A 180 16.28 11.30 -16.88
CA GLN A 180 16.34 11.72 -15.49
C GLN A 180 15.06 12.47 -15.09
N TYR A 181 14.55 12.14 -13.92
CA TYR A 181 13.30 12.68 -13.39
C TYR A 181 13.45 13.08 -11.92
N THR A 182 12.66 14.08 -11.51
CA THR A 182 12.69 14.63 -10.15
C THR A 182 11.29 14.75 -9.57
N TRP A 183 11.14 14.34 -8.31
CA TRP A 183 9.89 14.43 -7.56
C TRP A 183 10.12 15.10 -6.21
N GLU A 184 9.11 15.84 -5.78
CA GLU A 184 9.02 16.32 -4.41
C GLU A 184 8.57 15.19 -3.49
N VAL A 185 9.32 14.99 -2.41
CA VAL A 185 9.05 13.97 -1.39
C VAL A 185 8.39 14.66 -0.20
N TYR A 186 7.27 14.10 0.24
CA TYR A 186 6.52 14.62 1.39
C TYR A 186 6.57 13.68 2.61
N ASP A 187 6.96 12.43 2.41
CA ASP A 187 7.07 11.44 3.46
C ASP A 187 8.19 10.43 3.12
N PRO A 188 9.18 10.20 4.00
CA PRO A 188 10.30 9.32 3.69
C PRO A 188 9.88 7.85 3.59
N CYS A 189 8.71 7.48 4.12
CA CYS A 189 8.21 6.11 4.10
C CYS A 189 7.55 5.74 2.77
N THR A 190 7.43 6.67 1.84
CA THR A 190 6.88 6.41 0.49
C THR A 190 7.75 5.45 -0.31
N VAL A 191 7.15 4.80 -1.30
CA VAL A 191 7.81 3.84 -2.18
C VAL A 191 7.72 4.35 -3.62
N ILE A 192 8.85 4.37 -4.33
CA ILE A 192 8.85 4.53 -5.78
C ILE A 192 8.74 3.17 -6.45
N THR A 193 7.88 3.10 -7.48
CA THR A 193 7.68 1.89 -8.27
C THR A 193 8.14 2.13 -9.70
N LEU A 194 9.00 1.25 -10.22
CA LEU A 194 9.46 1.23 -11.60
C LEU A 194 9.14 -0.10 -12.24
N GLY A 195 8.45 -0.09 -13.38
CA GLY A 195 8.14 -1.27 -14.18
C GLY A 195 8.82 -1.21 -15.55
N VAL A 196 9.18 -2.36 -16.09
CA VAL A 196 9.67 -2.49 -17.47
C VAL A 196 8.70 -3.36 -18.25
N PHE A 197 8.35 -2.92 -19.45
CA PHE A 197 7.35 -3.53 -20.31
C PHE A 197 7.88 -3.63 -21.73
N ASP A 198 7.35 -4.60 -22.47
CA ASP A 198 7.53 -4.76 -23.90
C ASP A 198 6.30 -4.20 -24.62
N ASN A 199 6.53 -3.29 -25.56
CA ASN A 199 5.49 -2.60 -26.32
C ASN A 199 5.03 -3.50 -27.47
N CYS A 200 3.90 -4.18 -27.31
CA CYS A 200 3.41 -5.15 -28.29
C CYS A 200 2.74 -4.51 -29.52
N HIS A 201 2.65 -3.18 -29.60
CA HIS A 201 1.90 -2.48 -30.64
C HIS A 201 2.73 -2.01 -31.84
N LEU A 202 4.05 -1.97 -31.70
CA LEU A 202 4.94 -1.46 -32.75
C LEU A 202 5.30 -2.53 -33.80
N GLY A 203 5.02 -3.80 -33.53
CA GLY A 203 5.13 -4.87 -34.51
C GLY A 203 3.86 -4.93 -35.37
N GLY A 204 3.97 -4.63 -36.67
CA GLY A 204 2.85 -4.60 -37.62
C GLY A 204 2.16 -5.94 -37.93
N GLY A 205 2.21 -6.92 -37.02
CA GLY A 205 1.57 -8.23 -37.15
C GLY A 205 0.36 -8.33 -36.23
N GLY A 206 -0.76 -7.75 -36.63
CA GLY A 206 -2.06 -8.18 -36.10
C GLY A 206 -2.36 -9.59 -36.61
N GLU A 207 -1.72 -10.61 -36.04
CA GLU A 207 -2.16 -11.99 -36.25
C GLU A 207 -3.53 -12.14 -35.59
N LYS A 208 -4.56 -12.12 -36.42
CA LYS A 208 -5.90 -12.57 -36.07
C LYS A 208 -5.76 -14.00 -35.57
N GLY A 209 -6.00 -14.22 -34.28
CA GLY A 209 -6.18 -15.57 -33.76
C GLY A 209 -7.30 -16.29 -34.53
N PRO A 210 -7.35 -17.64 -34.50
CA PRO A 210 -8.35 -18.43 -35.23
C PRO A 210 -9.79 -18.20 -34.74
N SER A 211 -9.98 -17.44 -33.67
CA SER A 211 -11.25 -16.84 -33.30
C SER A 211 -11.17 -15.35 -33.60
N GLY A 212 -12.07 -14.81 -34.42
CA GLY A 212 -12.12 -13.41 -34.89
C GLY A 212 -12.31 -12.34 -33.80
N SER A 213 -11.83 -12.56 -32.58
CA SER A 213 -11.69 -11.52 -31.57
C SER A 213 -10.38 -10.75 -31.82
N SER A 214 -10.50 -9.44 -32.04
CA SER A 214 -9.38 -8.53 -31.99
C SER A 214 -8.93 -8.38 -30.53
N ASN A 215 -8.22 -9.37 -30.00
CA ASN A 215 -7.45 -9.16 -28.77
C ASN A 215 -6.34 -8.17 -29.12
N ALA A 216 -6.60 -6.88 -28.86
CA ALA A 216 -5.58 -5.84 -28.94
C ALA A 216 -4.34 -6.36 -28.19
N ALA A 217 -3.21 -6.44 -28.90
CA ALA A 217 -1.97 -6.99 -28.36
C ALA A 217 -1.68 -6.32 -27.00
N ARG A 218 -1.61 -7.06 -25.92
CA ARG A 218 -1.36 -6.47 -24.59
C ARG A 218 0.13 -6.28 -24.40
N ASP A 219 0.53 -5.19 -23.76
CA ASP A 219 1.95 -4.99 -23.44
C ASP A 219 2.43 -6.08 -22.46
N SER A 220 3.55 -6.73 -22.81
CA SER A 220 4.08 -7.82 -22.01
C SER A 220 4.88 -7.29 -20.83
N ARG A 221 4.63 -7.84 -19.64
CA ARG A 221 5.29 -7.42 -18.39
C ARG A 221 6.68 -8.04 -18.31
N ILE A 222 7.73 -7.21 -18.27
CA ILE A 222 9.12 -7.69 -18.10
C ILE A 222 9.47 -7.76 -16.62
N GLY A 223 9.08 -6.79 -15.79
CA GLY A 223 9.28 -6.87 -14.34
C GLY A 223 9.13 -5.54 -13.64
N LYS A 224 9.21 -5.57 -12.31
CA LYS A 224 8.98 -4.40 -11.46
C LYS A 224 9.97 -4.33 -10.30
N VAL A 225 10.37 -3.11 -9.96
CA VAL A 225 11.27 -2.76 -8.86
C VAL A 225 10.56 -1.75 -7.97
N ARG A 226 10.55 -2.00 -6.66
CA ARG A 226 10.01 -1.10 -5.65
C ARG A 226 11.13 -0.68 -4.70
N ILE A 227 11.26 0.62 -4.43
CA ILE A 227 12.31 1.15 -3.55
C ILE A 227 11.66 2.09 -2.54
N ARG A 228 11.74 1.72 -1.25
CA ARG A 228 11.27 2.58 -0.15
C ARG A 228 12.32 3.65 0.14
N LEU A 229 11.92 4.91 0.13
CA LEU A 229 12.83 6.04 0.29
C LEU A 229 13.52 6.04 1.67
N SER A 230 12.86 5.49 2.70
CA SER A 230 13.40 5.41 4.05
C SER A 230 14.66 4.54 4.16
N THR A 231 14.88 3.65 3.19
CA THR A 231 16.09 2.80 3.10
C THR A 231 17.29 3.49 2.44
N LEU A 232 17.08 4.66 1.84
CA LEU A 232 18.13 5.45 1.20
C LEU A 232 18.77 6.42 2.21
N GLU A 233 20.10 6.45 2.22
CA GLU A 233 20.87 7.50 2.91
C GLU A 233 20.65 8.85 2.20
N ALA A 234 20.49 9.91 3.00
CA ALA A 234 20.29 11.26 2.46
C ALA A 234 21.55 11.74 1.73
N ASN A 235 21.35 12.44 0.61
CA ASN A 235 22.38 13.05 -0.25
C ASN A 235 23.37 12.06 -0.89
N ARG A 236 23.11 10.75 -0.79
CA ARG A 236 23.93 9.72 -1.44
C ARG A 236 23.31 9.31 -2.78
N ILE A 237 24.17 9.14 -3.78
CA ILE A 237 23.79 8.59 -5.08
C ILE A 237 23.99 7.08 -5.05
N TYR A 238 22.94 6.34 -5.40
CA TYR A 238 22.96 4.89 -5.56
C TYR A 238 22.85 4.56 -7.04
N THR A 239 23.90 3.97 -7.61
CA THR A 239 23.90 3.49 -9.00
C THR A 239 24.03 1.97 -8.99
N ASN A 240 22.89 1.28 -9.09
CA ASN A 240 22.81 -0.17 -8.94
C ASN A 240 21.99 -0.80 -10.07
N SER A 241 22.29 -2.07 -10.36
CA SER A 241 21.47 -2.94 -11.20
C SER A 241 20.46 -3.70 -10.33
N TYR A 242 19.17 -3.59 -10.65
CA TYR A 242 18.07 -4.24 -9.94
C TYR A 242 17.53 -5.40 -10.79
N PRO A 243 17.44 -6.62 -10.25
CA PRO A 243 16.91 -7.74 -11.00
C PRO A 243 15.41 -7.52 -11.30
N LEU A 244 15.03 -7.72 -12.56
CA LEU A 244 13.63 -7.76 -12.99
C LEU A 244 13.11 -9.18 -12.82
N LEU A 245 12.08 -9.31 -12.01
CA LEU A 245 11.44 -10.57 -11.68
C LEU A 245 9.97 -10.50 -12.06
N VAL A 246 9.49 -11.53 -12.76
CA VAL A 246 8.07 -11.71 -13.06
C VAL A 246 7.64 -13.09 -12.65
N LEU A 247 6.48 -13.15 -12.03
CA LEU A 247 5.79 -14.38 -11.73
C LEU A 247 5.00 -14.80 -12.98
N HIS A 248 5.25 -16.01 -13.48
CA HIS A 248 4.49 -16.65 -14.55
C HIS A 248 3.80 -17.91 -14.03
N GLN A 249 2.88 -18.50 -14.79
CA GLN A 249 2.23 -19.77 -14.44
C GLN A 249 3.19 -20.94 -14.14
N HIS A 250 4.43 -20.87 -14.66
CA HIS A 250 5.45 -21.92 -14.51
C HIS A 250 6.54 -21.58 -13.47
N GLY A 251 6.40 -20.47 -12.74
CA GLY A 251 7.34 -20.06 -11.69
C GLY A 251 7.81 -18.61 -11.83
N VAL A 252 8.72 -18.20 -10.95
CA VAL A 252 9.40 -16.91 -11.07
C VAL A 252 10.52 -16.99 -12.09
N LYS A 253 10.51 -16.07 -13.04
CA LYS A 253 11.57 -15.93 -14.04
C LYS A 253 12.29 -14.60 -13.82
N LYS A 254 13.63 -14.65 -13.79
CA LYS A 254 14.46 -13.45 -13.93
C LYS A 254 14.51 -13.09 -15.41
N THR A 255 13.96 -11.93 -15.75
CA THR A 255 13.75 -11.47 -17.12
C THR A 255 14.77 -10.43 -17.57
N GLY A 256 15.60 -9.93 -16.66
CA GLY A 256 16.69 -8.99 -16.95
C GLY A 256 17.13 -8.22 -15.70
N GLU A 257 17.87 -7.14 -15.90
CA GLU A 257 18.32 -6.22 -14.84
C GLU A 257 18.10 -4.76 -15.27
N LEU A 258 17.47 -3.95 -14.41
CA LEU A 258 17.23 -2.53 -14.61
C LEU A 258 18.30 -1.70 -13.90
N GLN A 259 18.97 -0.82 -14.63
CA GLN A 259 20.01 0.07 -14.11
C GLN A 259 19.42 1.42 -13.72
N LEU A 260 19.52 1.75 -12.44
CA LEU A 260 18.97 2.97 -11.88
C LEU A 260 20.05 3.76 -11.13
N ALA A 261 20.01 5.07 -11.29
CA ALA A 261 20.72 6.03 -10.44
C ALA A 261 19.69 6.77 -9.57
N ILE A 262 19.74 6.63 -8.25
CA ILE A 262 18.76 7.21 -7.34
C ILE A 262 19.47 8.06 -6.30
N ARG A 263 18.97 9.29 -6.11
CA ARG A 263 19.43 10.21 -5.08
C ARG A 263 18.23 10.76 -4.32
N PHE A 264 18.27 10.67 -3.00
CA PHE A 264 17.29 11.31 -2.14
C PHE A 264 17.95 12.46 -1.37
N THR A 265 17.57 13.68 -1.71
CA THR A 265 18.08 14.91 -1.09
C THR A 265 17.10 15.41 -0.04
N THR A 266 17.56 15.67 1.17
CA THR A 266 16.72 16.20 2.27
C THR A 266 16.83 17.72 2.35
N LEU A 267 15.70 18.43 2.42
CA LEU A 267 15.68 19.89 2.54
C LEU A 267 15.91 20.34 3.99
N SER A 268 15.34 19.62 4.96
CA SER A 268 15.48 19.92 6.39
C SER A 268 15.42 18.64 7.21
N LEU A 269 16.49 18.40 7.98
CA LEU A 269 16.55 17.26 8.90
C LEU A 269 15.52 17.39 10.04
N ALA A 270 15.24 18.61 10.50
CA ALA A 270 14.22 18.85 11.52
C ALA A 270 12.80 18.50 11.04
N ASN A 271 12.44 18.93 9.81
CA ASN A 271 11.14 18.57 9.23
C ASN A 271 11.02 17.06 9.00
N MET A 272 12.11 16.43 8.58
CA MET A 272 12.18 14.97 8.40
C MET A 272 11.94 14.21 9.70
N VAL A 273 12.60 14.61 10.80
CA VAL A 273 12.40 14.01 12.13
C VAL A 273 10.97 14.25 12.62
N TYR A 274 10.45 15.46 12.44
CA TYR A 274 9.08 15.82 12.83
C TYR A 274 8.04 14.90 12.20
N ILE A 275 8.22 14.54 10.93
CA ILE A 275 7.28 13.69 10.18
C ILE A 275 7.16 12.29 10.78
N TYR A 276 8.21 11.72 11.38
CA TYR A 276 8.10 10.41 12.03
C TYR A 276 7.07 10.37 13.16
N GLY A 277 6.79 11.50 13.81
CA GLY A 277 5.75 11.61 14.84
C GLY A 277 4.34 11.87 14.29
N GLN A 278 4.21 12.19 13.00
CA GLN A 278 2.95 12.58 12.37
C GLN A 278 2.18 11.36 11.83
N PRO A 279 0.84 11.42 11.85
CA PRO A 279 -0.01 10.40 11.25
C PRO A 279 0.35 10.20 9.77
N LEU A 280 0.29 8.94 9.31
CA LEU A 280 0.58 8.59 7.92
C LEU A 280 -0.49 9.14 6.99
N LEU A 281 -1.77 8.89 7.30
CA LEU A 281 -2.90 9.35 6.51
C LEU A 281 -3.43 10.71 6.97
N PRO A 282 -4.20 11.42 6.14
CA PRO A 282 -4.90 12.62 6.54
C PRO A 282 -5.88 12.38 7.70
N LYS A 283 -6.18 13.44 8.46
CA LYS A 283 -7.02 13.38 9.68
C LYS A 283 -8.38 12.72 9.44
N MET A 284 -9.00 12.96 8.28
CA MET A 284 -10.33 12.43 7.94
C MET A 284 -10.40 10.91 7.98
N HIS A 285 -9.34 10.21 7.57
CA HIS A 285 -9.26 8.74 7.62
C HIS A 285 -9.32 8.16 9.05
N TYR A 286 -9.01 8.97 10.08
CA TYR A 286 -9.09 8.55 11.49
C TYR A 286 -10.36 9.04 12.17
N LEU A 287 -10.88 10.21 11.79
CA LEU A 287 -12.10 10.78 12.37
C LEU A 287 -13.35 10.07 11.86
N SER A 288 -13.35 9.72 10.57
CA SER A 288 -14.44 9.06 9.85
C SER A 288 -13.86 8.00 8.90
N PRO A 289 -13.44 6.84 9.43
CA PRO A 289 -12.85 5.78 8.62
C PRO A 289 -13.86 5.15 7.67
N PHE A 290 -13.41 4.78 6.47
CA PHE A 290 -14.20 3.96 5.55
C PHE A 290 -14.23 2.50 5.99
N THR A 291 -15.30 1.80 5.63
CA THR A 291 -15.36 0.34 5.74
C THR A 291 -14.41 -0.33 4.76
N VAL A 292 -14.00 -1.57 5.04
CA VAL A 292 -13.05 -2.32 4.18
C VAL A 292 -13.55 -2.41 2.75
N ASN A 293 -14.82 -2.78 2.55
CA ASN A 293 -15.43 -2.89 1.22
C ASN A 293 -15.47 -1.54 0.49
N GLN A 294 -15.75 -0.44 1.19
CA GLN A 294 -15.72 0.90 0.59
C GLN A 294 -14.32 1.27 0.13
N VAL A 295 -13.28 1.00 0.93
CA VAL A 295 -11.88 1.28 0.55
C VAL A 295 -11.51 0.54 -0.73
N GLU A 296 -11.89 -0.73 -0.85
CA GLU A 296 -11.60 -1.55 -2.03
C GLU A 296 -12.34 -1.05 -3.28
N ASN A 297 -13.63 -0.75 -3.16
CA ASN A 297 -14.43 -0.20 -4.24
C ASN A 297 -13.89 1.16 -4.71
N LEU A 298 -13.57 2.05 -3.78
CA LEU A 298 -13.00 3.38 -4.10
C LEU A 298 -11.64 3.25 -4.77
N ARG A 299 -10.77 2.33 -4.31
CA ARG A 299 -9.48 2.06 -4.95
C ARG A 299 -9.64 1.58 -6.38
N TYR A 300 -10.58 0.67 -6.62
CA TYR A 300 -10.86 0.16 -7.96
C TYR A 300 -11.40 1.27 -8.89
N GLN A 301 -12.30 2.12 -8.39
CA GLN A 301 -12.80 3.29 -9.12
C GLN A 301 -11.66 4.27 -9.47
N ALA A 302 -10.82 4.63 -8.49
CA ALA A 302 -9.67 5.52 -8.69
C ALA A 302 -8.71 4.97 -9.74
N MET A 303 -8.38 3.68 -9.66
CA MET A 303 -7.51 3.01 -10.63
C MET A 303 -8.09 3.06 -12.04
N ASN A 304 -9.38 2.76 -12.23
CA ASN A 304 -10.00 2.81 -13.56
C ASN A 304 -9.97 4.22 -14.16
N ILE A 305 -10.19 5.26 -13.35
CA ILE A 305 -10.11 6.65 -13.79
C ILE A 305 -8.68 6.99 -14.22
N VAL A 306 -7.67 6.57 -13.44
CA VAL A 306 -6.25 6.77 -13.79
C VAL A 306 -5.89 6.04 -15.08
N ALA A 307 -6.29 4.76 -15.23
CA ALA A 307 -6.06 3.96 -16.43
C ALA A 307 -6.71 4.58 -17.68
N MET A 308 -7.96 5.06 -17.56
CA MET A 308 -8.66 5.74 -18.65
C MET A 308 -7.95 7.01 -19.10
N ARG A 309 -7.46 7.84 -18.16
CA ARG A 309 -6.74 9.08 -18.47
C ARG A 309 -5.37 8.80 -19.10
N LEU A 310 -4.62 7.86 -18.52
CA LEU A 310 -3.30 7.46 -19.01
C LEU A 310 -3.36 6.75 -20.37
N GLY A 311 -4.46 6.08 -20.69
CA GLY A 311 -4.70 5.50 -22.01
C GLY A 311 -4.89 6.53 -23.12
N ARG A 312 -5.22 7.79 -22.77
CA ARG A 312 -5.33 8.93 -23.71
C ARG A 312 -4.06 9.78 -23.76
N ALA A 313 -3.04 9.46 -22.96
CA ALA A 313 -1.78 10.20 -22.96
C ALA A 313 -0.95 9.87 -24.20
N GLU A 314 0.00 10.73 -24.54
CA GLU A 314 0.97 10.50 -25.61
C GLU A 314 2.39 10.44 -25.01
N PRO A 315 3.10 9.30 -25.08
CA PRO A 315 2.63 7.98 -25.52
C PRO A 315 1.66 7.29 -24.51
N PRO A 316 0.71 6.46 -24.99
CA PRO A 316 -0.34 5.91 -24.15
C PRO A 316 0.18 4.85 -23.17
N LEU A 317 -0.39 4.85 -21.96
CA LEU A 317 -0.21 3.82 -20.95
C LEU A 317 -1.51 3.06 -20.80
N ARG A 318 -1.53 1.79 -21.22
CA ARG A 318 -2.74 0.97 -21.20
C ARG A 318 -3.11 0.50 -19.80
N LYS A 319 -4.35 0.02 -19.67
CA LYS A 319 -4.93 -0.41 -18.41
C LYS A 319 -4.12 -1.53 -17.74
N GLU A 320 -3.63 -2.51 -18.50
CA GLU A 320 -2.83 -3.62 -17.97
C GLU A 320 -1.49 -3.17 -17.35
N VAL A 321 -0.89 -2.11 -17.89
CA VAL A 321 0.35 -1.52 -17.37
C VAL A 321 0.07 -0.82 -16.05
N VAL A 322 -1.03 -0.06 -15.99
CA VAL A 322 -1.48 0.64 -14.78
C VAL A 322 -1.86 -0.34 -13.68
N GLU A 323 -2.61 -1.40 -13.99
CA GLU A 323 -3.00 -2.46 -13.05
C GLU A 323 -1.78 -3.16 -12.44
N TYR A 324 -0.78 -3.48 -13.27
CA TYR A 324 0.46 -4.10 -12.79
C TYR A 324 1.32 -3.15 -11.94
N MET A 325 1.37 -1.86 -12.29
CA MET A 325 2.09 -0.86 -11.52
C MET A 325 1.44 -0.62 -10.14
N LEU A 326 0.10 -0.62 -10.06
CA LEU A 326 -0.67 -0.36 -8.83
C LEU A 326 -0.93 -1.60 -7.95
N ASP A 327 -0.59 -2.80 -8.42
CA ASP A 327 -0.85 -4.07 -7.71
C ASP A 327 -2.33 -4.29 -7.38
N VAL A 328 -3.22 -4.09 -8.35
CA VAL A 328 -4.68 -4.19 -8.15
C VAL A 328 -5.08 -5.54 -7.51
N ASP A 329 -4.42 -6.60 -7.95
CA ASP A 329 -4.61 -7.99 -7.52
C ASP A 329 -3.97 -8.32 -6.16
N SER A 330 -3.36 -7.35 -5.46
CA SER A 330 -2.71 -7.61 -4.17
C SER A 330 -3.69 -8.08 -3.09
N HIS A 331 -4.97 -7.69 -3.22
CA HIS A 331 -6.04 -8.04 -2.29
C HIS A 331 -6.60 -9.45 -2.49
N MET A 332 -6.33 -10.05 -3.66
CA MET A 332 -6.76 -11.43 -3.91
C MET A 332 -5.97 -12.38 -3.01
N TRP A 333 -6.69 -13.32 -2.41
CA TRP A 333 -6.08 -14.32 -1.56
C TRP A 333 -5.16 -15.23 -2.38
N SER A 334 -4.03 -15.62 -1.81
CA SER A 334 -3.05 -16.53 -2.42
C SER A 334 -2.48 -17.48 -1.36
N MET A 335 -2.41 -18.76 -1.71
CA MET A 335 -1.76 -19.77 -0.89
C MET A 335 -0.27 -19.48 -0.66
N ARG A 336 0.46 -19.08 -1.72
CA ARG A 336 1.90 -18.78 -1.65
C ARG A 336 2.18 -17.61 -0.70
N ARG A 337 1.43 -16.50 -0.82
CA ARG A 337 1.57 -15.35 0.08
C ARG A 337 1.27 -15.73 1.53
N SER A 338 0.28 -16.59 1.75
CA SER A 338 -0.06 -17.11 3.09
C SER A 338 1.09 -17.91 3.70
N LYS A 339 1.71 -18.84 2.93
CA LYS A 339 2.90 -19.58 3.38
C LYS A 339 4.09 -18.67 3.64
N ALA A 340 4.35 -17.71 2.76
CA ALA A 340 5.44 -16.77 2.92
C ALA A 340 5.29 -15.95 4.23
N ASN A 341 4.08 -15.49 4.53
CA ASN A 341 3.77 -14.83 5.81
C ASN A 341 3.96 -15.76 7.01
N PHE A 342 3.59 -17.04 6.90
CA PHE A 342 3.81 -18.04 7.96
C PHE A 342 5.31 -18.25 8.24
N PHE A 343 6.15 -18.40 7.22
CA PHE A 343 7.60 -18.55 7.42
C PHE A 343 8.24 -17.29 8.00
N ARG A 344 7.77 -16.10 7.63
CA ARG A 344 8.19 -14.84 8.25
C ARG A 344 7.90 -14.82 9.74
N ILE A 345 6.71 -15.26 10.15
CA ILE A 345 6.34 -15.43 11.56
C ILE A 345 7.29 -16.40 12.26
N MET A 346 7.53 -17.58 11.66
CA MET A 346 8.45 -18.57 12.23
C MET A 346 9.87 -18.00 12.41
N SER A 347 10.32 -17.17 11.46
CA SER A 347 11.61 -16.49 11.54
C SER A 347 11.71 -15.54 12.74
N LEU A 348 10.61 -14.91 13.16
CA LEU A 348 10.59 -14.09 14.38
C LEU A 348 10.75 -14.94 15.64
N PHE A 349 10.11 -16.10 15.70
CA PHE A 349 10.26 -17.03 16.82
C PHE A 349 11.63 -17.71 16.88
N SER A 350 12.37 -17.79 15.77
CA SER A 350 13.73 -18.34 15.77
C SER A 350 14.67 -17.64 16.78
N SER A 351 14.50 -16.33 16.97
CA SER A 351 15.29 -15.55 17.93
C SER A 351 14.93 -15.93 19.38
N VAL A 352 13.64 -16.17 19.66
CA VAL A 352 13.17 -16.65 20.97
C VAL A 352 13.67 -18.07 21.24
N ILE A 353 13.64 -18.95 20.24
CA ILE A 353 14.18 -20.31 20.34
C ILE A 353 15.70 -20.26 20.63
N THR A 354 16.42 -19.36 19.98
CA THR A 354 17.86 -19.17 20.19
C THR A 354 18.15 -18.63 21.59
N MET A 355 17.36 -17.67 22.07
CA MET A 355 17.43 -17.16 23.44
C MET A 355 17.15 -18.28 24.47
N GLY A 356 16.13 -19.11 24.23
CA GLY A 356 15.84 -20.26 25.09
C GLY A 356 16.96 -21.29 25.11
N LYS A 357 17.60 -21.56 23.97
CA LYS A 357 18.80 -22.40 23.90
C LYS A 357 19.97 -21.79 24.68
N TRP A 358 20.22 -20.49 24.51
CA TRP A 358 21.28 -19.77 25.25
C TRP A 358 21.00 -19.79 26.77
N PHE A 359 19.77 -19.53 27.18
CA PHE A 359 19.36 -19.61 28.58
C PHE A 359 19.60 -21.02 29.14
N ASN A 360 19.24 -22.07 28.38
CA ASN A 360 19.53 -23.44 28.78
C ASN A 360 21.05 -23.72 28.87
N GLN A 361 21.88 -23.10 28.03
CA GLN A 361 23.35 -23.21 28.14
C GLN A 361 23.88 -22.54 29.42
N VAL A 362 23.28 -21.42 29.83
CA VAL A 362 23.58 -20.73 31.11
C VAL A 362 23.14 -21.59 32.30
N CYS A 363 21.94 -22.18 32.26
CA CYS A 363 21.46 -23.09 33.32
C CYS A 363 22.34 -24.34 33.45
N ASN A 364 22.90 -24.85 32.35
CA ASN A 364 23.80 -26.00 32.34
C ASN A 364 25.28 -25.62 32.54
N TRP A 365 25.59 -24.36 32.89
CA TRP A 365 26.94 -23.89 33.20
C TRP A 365 28.00 -24.19 32.12
N LYS A 366 27.60 -24.25 30.83
CA LYS A 366 28.54 -24.58 29.74
C LYS A 366 29.73 -23.62 29.64
N ASN A 367 29.49 -22.34 29.95
CA ASN A 367 30.53 -21.35 30.15
C ASN A 367 30.37 -20.77 31.57
N PRO A 368 31.28 -21.11 32.50
CA PRO A 368 31.11 -20.76 33.91
C PRO A 368 31.19 -19.25 34.13
N VAL A 369 32.04 -18.53 33.40
CA VAL A 369 32.21 -17.07 33.56
C VAL A 369 30.94 -16.32 33.19
N THR A 370 30.34 -16.64 32.03
CA THR A 370 29.09 -16.00 31.60
C THR A 370 27.93 -16.36 32.53
N SER A 371 27.91 -17.58 33.04
CA SER A 371 26.87 -18.03 33.95
C SER A 371 26.93 -17.28 35.27
N VAL A 372 28.12 -17.13 35.88
CA VAL A 372 28.32 -16.31 37.09
C VAL A 372 27.88 -14.87 36.85
N LEU A 373 28.28 -14.24 35.75
CA LEU A 373 27.86 -12.86 35.42
C LEU A 373 26.34 -12.71 35.32
N VAL A 374 25.65 -13.67 34.68
CA VAL A 374 24.18 -13.65 34.57
C VAL A 374 23.52 -13.81 35.96
N HIS A 375 24.05 -14.67 36.83
CA HIS A 375 23.52 -14.83 38.19
C HIS A 375 23.74 -13.57 39.04
N VAL A 376 24.90 -12.93 38.94
CA VAL A 376 25.19 -11.65 39.61
C VAL A 376 24.21 -10.57 39.13
N LEU A 377 24.04 -10.44 37.81
CA LEU A 377 23.07 -9.50 37.23
C LEU A 377 21.64 -9.80 37.71
N PHE A 378 21.25 -11.07 37.73
CA PHE A 378 19.94 -11.51 38.20
C PHE A 378 19.69 -11.15 39.67
N LEU A 379 20.69 -11.38 40.54
CA LEU A 379 20.61 -10.99 41.96
C LEU A 379 20.46 -9.47 42.11
N ILE A 380 21.25 -8.68 41.36
CA ILE A 380 21.15 -7.21 41.38
C ILE A 380 19.75 -6.75 40.96
N LEU A 381 19.17 -7.34 39.92
CA LEU A 381 17.83 -6.99 39.42
C LEU A 381 16.71 -7.40 40.39
N ILE A 382 16.88 -8.47 41.16
CA ILE A 382 15.93 -8.85 42.23
C ILE A 382 16.04 -7.90 43.42
N LEU A 383 17.25 -7.53 43.82
CA LEU A 383 17.48 -6.62 44.95
C LEU A 383 17.03 -5.19 44.65
N TYR A 384 17.12 -4.79 43.38
CA TYR A 384 16.74 -3.46 42.90
C TYR A 384 15.82 -3.57 41.67
N PRO A 385 14.53 -3.91 41.86
CA PRO A 385 13.59 -4.04 40.74
C PRO A 385 13.39 -2.72 39.97
N GLU A 386 13.73 -1.58 40.58
CA GLU A 386 13.75 -0.26 39.95
C GLU A 386 14.72 -0.19 38.75
N LEU A 387 15.77 -1.04 38.73
CA LEU A 387 16.77 -1.08 37.66
C LEU A 387 16.35 -1.94 36.44
N ILE A 388 15.24 -2.69 36.51
CA ILE A 388 14.83 -3.59 35.42
C ILE A 388 14.56 -2.81 34.11
N LEU A 389 13.74 -1.76 34.17
CA LEU A 389 13.43 -0.97 32.97
C LEU A 389 14.64 -0.15 32.47
N PRO A 390 15.39 0.57 33.33
CA PRO A 390 16.62 1.25 32.91
C PRO A 390 17.63 0.32 32.22
N THR A 391 17.89 -0.86 32.79
CA THR A 391 18.84 -1.83 32.20
C THR A 391 18.35 -2.35 30.87
N LEU A 392 17.05 -2.63 30.71
CA LEU A 392 16.47 -3.05 29.43
C LEU A 392 16.66 -1.99 28.33
N PHE A 393 16.36 -0.72 28.60
CA PHE A 393 16.56 0.35 27.62
C PHE A 393 18.05 0.60 27.31
N LEU A 394 18.93 0.43 28.29
CA LEU A 394 20.37 0.50 28.10
C LEU A 394 20.90 -0.65 27.23
N TYR A 395 20.39 -1.87 27.40
CA TYR A 395 20.71 -2.99 26.50
C TYR A 395 20.24 -2.70 25.07
N MET A 396 19.03 -2.16 24.88
CA MET A 396 18.55 -1.77 23.55
C MET A 396 19.47 -0.72 22.90
N PHE A 397 19.93 0.27 23.67
CA PHE A 397 20.91 1.26 23.22
C PHE A 397 22.23 0.61 22.78
N LEU A 398 22.81 -0.26 23.62
CA LEU A 398 24.09 -0.93 23.33
C LEU A 398 24.00 -1.86 22.11
N ILE A 399 22.92 -2.65 22.01
CA ILE A 399 22.68 -3.52 20.84
C ILE A 399 22.51 -2.67 19.58
N GLY A 400 21.78 -1.56 19.67
CA GLY A 400 21.65 -0.60 18.58
C GLY A 400 23.02 -0.10 18.14
N LEU A 401 23.85 0.37 19.06
CA LEU A 401 25.19 0.89 18.75
C LEU A 401 26.11 -0.19 18.15
N TRP A 402 26.03 -1.43 18.65
CA TRP A 402 26.77 -2.56 18.10
C TRP A 402 26.35 -2.90 16.66
N ASN A 403 25.04 -2.93 16.41
CA ASN A 403 24.48 -3.24 15.09
C ASN A 403 24.81 -2.18 14.03
N TYR A 404 25.20 -0.96 14.43
CA TYR A 404 25.63 0.09 13.50
C TYR A 404 26.80 -0.37 12.60
N ARG A 405 27.69 -1.22 13.13
CA ARG A 405 28.84 -1.78 12.40
C ARG A 405 28.41 -2.73 11.29
N PHE A 406 27.29 -3.42 11.47
CA PHE A 406 26.75 -4.42 10.54
C PHE A 406 25.56 -3.88 9.72
N ARG A 407 25.42 -2.55 9.63
CA ARG A 407 24.27 -1.94 8.95
C ARG A 407 24.24 -2.28 7.45
N PRO A 408 23.05 -2.52 6.88
CA PRO A 408 22.91 -2.70 5.43
C PRO A 408 23.26 -1.38 4.71
N LYS A 409 24.13 -1.46 3.70
CA LYS A 409 24.58 -0.28 2.92
C LYS A 409 23.87 -0.11 1.58
N ASN A 410 23.27 -1.18 1.07
CA ASN A 410 22.62 -1.20 -0.23
C ASN A 410 21.09 -1.23 -0.05
N PRO A 411 20.34 -0.53 -0.92
CA PRO A 411 18.88 -0.56 -0.91
C PRO A 411 18.39 -2.00 -1.15
N THR A 412 17.23 -2.32 -0.58
CA THR A 412 16.72 -3.69 -0.66
C THR A 412 16.23 -4.02 -2.07
N HIS A 413 16.57 -5.23 -2.50
CA HIS A 413 16.08 -5.82 -3.74
C HIS A 413 14.90 -6.76 -3.44
N MET A 414 14.16 -7.09 -4.49
CA MET A 414 13.09 -8.08 -4.42
C MET A 414 13.67 -9.47 -4.11
N ASP A 415 13.16 -10.15 -3.09
CA ASP A 415 13.69 -11.43 -2.60
C ASP A 415 12.71 -12.58 -2.95
N THR A 416 13.17 -13.47 -3.83
CA THR A 416 12.43 -14.64 -4.30
C THR A 416 12.21 -15.67 -3.20
N LYS A 417 13.16 -15.82 -2.27
CA LYS A 417 13.07 -16.77 -1.15
C LYS A 417 12.08 -16.29 -0.11
N LEU A 418 12.15 -15.01 0.23
CA LEU A 418 11.21 -14.38 1.15
C LEU A 418 9.76 -14.45 0.64
N SER A 419 9.58 -14.31 -0.67
CA SER A 419 8.28 -14.39 -1.35
C SER A 419 7.75 -15.81 -1.52
N TRP A 420 8.47 -16.82 -1.00
CA TRP A 420 8.25 -18.25 -1.23
C TRP A 420 8.08 -18.61 -2.70
N ALA A 421 8.82 -17.95 -3.59
CA ALA A 421 8.56 -18.05 -5.03
C ALA A 421 9.35 -19.17 -5.73
N GLU A 422 10.38 -19.71 -5.07
CA GLU A 422 11.20 -20.83 -5.56
C GLU A 422 10.63 -22.21 -5.19
N GLY A 423 9.78 -22.29 -4.15
CA GLY A 423 9.21 -23.54 -3.62
C GLY A 423 7.71 -23.69 -3.87
N VAL A 424 7.20 -23.08 -4.94
CA VAL A 424 5.77 -23.04 -5.27
C VAL A 424 5.38 -24.26 -6.09
N ASN A 425 4.27 -24.89 -5.72
CA ASN A 425 3.67 -25.95 -6.54
C ASN A 425 2.95 -25.33 -7.75
N PRO A 426 3.01 -25.92 -8.96
CA PRO A 426 2.34 -25.38 -10.14
C PRO A 426 0.84 -25.07 -9.96
N ASP A 427 0.12 -25.89 -9.17
CA ASP A 427 -1.30 -25.64 -8.88
C ASP A 427 -1.54 -24.41 -7.99
N GLU A 428 -0.61 -24.07 -7.08
CA GLU A 428 -0.71 -22.83 -6.27
C GLU A 428 -0.51 -21.59 -7.14
N LEU A 429 0.21 -21.74 -8.25
CA LEU A 429 0.47 -20.68 -9.20
C LEU A 429 -0.70 -20.51 -10.18
N ASP A 430 -1.25 -21.63 -10.65
CA ASP A 430 -2.49 -21.65 -11.43
C ASP A 430 -3.68 -21.03 -10.68
N GLU A 431 -3.73 -21.17 -9.35
CA GLU A 431 -4.70 -20.49 -8.48
C GLU A 431 -4.57 -18.96 -8.51
N GLU A 432 -3.35 -18.42 -8.49
CA GLU A 432 -3.12 -16.96 -8.53
C GLU A 432 -3.47 -16.32 -9.87
N PHE A 433 -3.45 -17.10 -10.95
CA PHE A 433 -3.78 -16.64 -12.31
C PHE A 433 -5.22 -17.01 -12.73
N ASP A 434 -6.00 -17.66 -11.87
CA ASP A 434 -7.40 -17.97 -12.14
C ASP A 434 -8.27 -16.71 -12.05
N THR A 435 -9.34 -16.67 -12.84
CA THR A 435 -10.29 -15.56 -12.82
C THR A 435 -11.22 -15.66 -11.62
N PHE A 436 -11.89 -14.56 -11.29
CA PHE A 436 -12.98 -14.56 -10.33
C PHE A 436 -14.29 -14.15 -11.01
N PRO A 437 -15.32 -15.02 -11.06
CA PRO A 437 -15.40 -16.40 -10.56
C PRO A 437 -14.44 -17.38 -11.24
N SER A 438 -14.11 -18.48 -10.56
CA SER A 438 -13.13 -19.49 -11.02
C SER A 438 -13.53 -20.08 -12.37
N SER A 439 -12.56 -20.17 -13.28
CA SER A 439 -12.71 -20.82 -14.58
C SER A 439 -12.52 -22.34 -14.52
N LYS A 440 -12.15 -22.87 -13.36
CA LYS A 440 -11.72 -24.26 -13.15
C LYS A 440 -12.90 -25.18 -12.82
N PRO A 441 -12.79 -26.49 -13.13
CA PRO A 441 -13.82 -27.46 -12.80
C PRO A 441 -14.03 -27.58 -11.28
N HIS A 442 -15.25 -27.91 -10.88
CA HIS A 442 -15.70 -27.92 -9.49
C HIS A 442 -14.83 -28.81 -8.58
N ASP A 443 -14.32 -29.94 -9.08
CA ASP A 443 -13.48 -30.85 -8.29
C ASP A 443 -12.13 -30.23 -7.90
N VAL A 444 -11.53 -29.44 -8.80
CA VAL A 444 -10.29 -28.70 -8.52
C VAL A 444 -10.55 -27.62 -7.47
N VAL A 445 -11.68 -26.93 -7.57
CA VAL A 445 -12.08 -25.92 -6.58
C VAL A 445 -12.29 -26.58 -5.20
N ARG A 446 -12.93 -27.74 -5.15
CA ARG A 446 -13.13 -28.51 -3.91
C ARG A 446 -11.80 -28.93 -3.29
N MET A 447 -10.88 -29.47 -4.09
CA MET A 447 -9.54 -29.83 -3.63
C MET A 447 -8.78 -28.62 -3.07
N ARG A 448 -8.84 -27.47 -3.76
CA ARG A 448 -8.22 -26.21 -3.30
C ARG A 448 -8.83 -25.73 -1.99
N TYR A 449 -10.15 -25.84 -1.83
CA TYR A 449 -10.84 -25.49 -0.59
C TYR A 449 -10.44 -26.40 0.58
N ASP A 450 -10.38 -27.71 0.39
CA ASP A 450 -9.96 -28.65 1.45
C ASP A 450 -8.49 -28.41 1.85
N ARG A 451 -7.63 -28.15 0.87
CA ARG A 451 -6.25 -27.72 1.11
C ARG A 451 -6.20 -26.42 1.90
N LEU A 452 -6.96 -25.41 1.51
CA LEU A 452 -7.08 -24.14 2.22
C LEU A 452 -7.49 -24.38 3.68
N ARG A 453 -8.48 -25.23 3.93
CA ARG A 453 -8.92 -25.57 5.29
C ARG A 453 -7.81 -26.20 6.14
N SER A 454 -7.00 -27.09 5.55
CA SER A 454 -5.87 -27.72 6.25
C SER A 454 -4.77 -26.72 6.61
N VAL A 455 -4.47 -25.77 5.71
CA VAL A 455 -3.46 -24.74 5.92
C VAL A 455 -3.98 -23.66 6.87
N ALA A 456 -5.23 -23.25 6.71
CA ALA A 456 -5.92 -22.33 7.61
C ALA A 456 -5.90 -22.86 9.04
N GLY A 457 -6.13 -24.16 9.28
CA GLY A 457 -6.00 -24.75 10.61
C GLY A 457 -4.60 -24.61 11.24
N ARG A 458 -3.53 -24.63 10.42
CA ARG A 458 -2.15 -24.39 10.88
C ARG A 458 -1.84 -22.91 11.10
N ILE A 459 -2.49 -22.02 10.34
CA ILE A 459 -2.32 -20.57 10.38
C ILE A 459 -3.27 -19.90 11.40
N GLN A 460 -4.34 -20.58 11.83
CA GLN A 460 -5.41 -20.09 12.72
C GLN A 460 -4.88 -19.49 14.03
N THR A 461 -3.62 -19.76 14.38
CA THR A 461 -2.94 -19.26 15.56
C THR A 461 -2.06 -18.02 15.34
N VAL A 462 -1.65 -17.65 14.12
CA VAL A 462 -0.81 -16.45 13.89
C VAL A 462 -1.02 -15.81 12.51
N VAL A 463 -1.41 -14.53 12.50
CA VAL A 463 -1.76 -13.73 11.31
C VAL A 463 -0.56 -12.90 10.82
N GLY A 464 -0.47 -12.63 9.51
CA GLY A 464 0.60 -11.84 8.87
C GLY A 464 0.81 -10.43 9.42
N ASP A 465 -0.19 -9.84 10.07
CA ASP A 465 -0.04 -8.57 10.81
C ASP A 465 0.96 -8.70 11.95
N ILE A 466 0.96 -9.83 12.67
CA ILE A 466 1.91 -10.12 13.75
C ILE A 466 3.33 -10.20 13.18
N ALA A 467 3.49 -10.82 12.00
CA ALA A 467 4.77 -10.87 11.27
C ALA A 467 5.30 -9.46 11.00
N THR A 468 4.42 -8.61 10.46
CA THR A 468 4.76 -7.24 10.10
C THR A 468 5.09 -6.40 11.34
N GLN A 469 4.35 -6.56 12.44
CA GLN A 469 4.69 -5.88 13.70
C GLN A 469 6.03 -6.37 14.27
N GLY A 470 6.27 -7.68 14.30
CA GLY A 470 7.53 -8.23 14.84
C GLY A 470 8.76 -7.83 14.03
N GLU A 471 8.64 -7.77 12.70
CA GLU A 471 9.72 -7.28 11.83
C GLU A 471 9.99 -5.79 12.04
N ARG A 472 8.95 -4.98 12.22
CA ARG A 472 9.11 -3.56 12.58
C ARG A 472 9.82 -3.41 13.92
N PHE A 473 9.53 -4.25 14.90
CA PHE A 473 10.27 -4.27 16.17
C PHE A 473 11.75 -4.58 15.95
N ARG A 474 12.07 -5.60 15.13
CA ARG A 474 13.45 -5.91 14.76
C ARG A 474 14.11 -4.77 13.98
N SER A 475 13.35 -4.05 13.17
CA SER A 475 13.84 -2.93 12.36
C SER A 475 14.31 -1.75 13.20
N LEU A 476 13.80 -1.59 14.43
CA LEU A 476 14.25 -0.55 15.37
C LEU A 476 15.76 -0.60 15.61
N LEU A 477 16.34 -1.81 15.65
CA LEU A 477 17.74 -2.04 15.96
C LEU A 477 18.59 -2.46 14.75
N SER A 478 18.00 -2.61 13.56
CA SER A 478 18.70 -3.15 12.39
C SER A 478 19.39 -2.10 11.53
N TRP A 479 19.21 -0.80 11.82
CA TRP A 479 19.70 0.33 11.03
C TRP A 479 19.25 0.34 9.56
N ARG A 480 18.15 -0.37 9.23
CA ARG A 480 17.58 -0.36 7.87
C ARG A 480 17.01 1.00 7.49
N ASP A 481 16.41 1.70 8.44
CA ASP A 481 16.13 3.12 8.35
C ASP A 481 17.06 3.84 9.33
N THR A 482 18.12 4.43 8.81
CA THR A 482 19.17 5.07 9.62
C THR A 482 18.62 6.18 10.50
N ARG A 483 17.59 6.89 10.03
CA ARG A 483 16.96 8.00 10.75
C ARG A 483 16.11 7.48 11.89
N ALA A 484 15.21 6.54 11.60
CA ALA A 484 14.36 5.97 12.63
C ALA A 484 15.18 5.27 13.73
N THR A 485 16.13 4.40 13.36
CA THR A 485 16.98 3.73 14.34
C THR A 485 17.78 4.74 15.18
N SER A 486 18.32 5.81 14.59
CA SER A 486 19.03 6.85 15.36
C SER A 486 18.13 7.53 16.41
N LEU A 487 16.90 7.90 16.03
CA LEU A 487 15.91 8.49 16.94
C LEU A 487 15.55 7.52 18.07
N PHE A 488 15.38 6.23 17.73
CA PHE A 488 15.05 5.21 18.71
C PHE A 488 16.19 4.97 19.72
N ILE A 489 17.45 4.96 19.27
CA ILE A 489 18.62 4.79 20.14
C ILE A 489 18.79 5.98 21.10
N VAL A 490 18.59 7.20 20.60
CA VAL A 490 18.59 8.39 21.47
C VAL A 490 17.44 8.32 22.47
N PHE A 491 16.23 7.96 22.02
CA PHE A 491 15.07 7.77 22.88
C PHE A 491 15.32 6.70 23.95
N SER A 492 15.94 5.57 23.61
CA SER A 492 16.24 4.51 24.57
C SER A 492 17.25 4.97 25.62
N LEU A 493 18.28 5.73 25.23
CA LEU A 493 19.24 6.32 26.16
C LEU A 493 18.56 7.32 27.11
N CYS A 494 17.78 8.27 26.58
CA CYS A 494 17.05 9.24 27.40
C CYS A 494 16.08 8.55 28.37
N THR A 495 15.36 7.52 27.90
CA THR A 495 14.42 6.77 28.73
C THR A 495 15.15 6.00 29.82
N ALA A 496 16.32 5.41 29.54
CA ALA A 496 17.14 4.75 30.54
C ALA A 496 17.58 5.73 31.65
N VAL A 497 18.04 6.92 31.27
CA VAL A 497 18.47 7.97 32.22
C VAL A 497 17.29 8.47 33.07
N ILE A 498 16.15 8.75 32.45
CA ILE A 498 14.95 9.22 33.16
C ILE A 498 14.47 8.14 34.14
N LEU A 499 14.30 6.89 33.69
CA LEU A 499 13.83 5.81 34.55
C LEU A 499 14.81 5.46 35.67
N TYR A 500 16.11 5.72 35.48
CA TYR A 500 17.11 5.60 36.53
C TYR A 500 16.97 6.71 37.60
N ALA A 501 16.66 7.94 37.17
CA ALA A 501 16.55 9.09 38.08
C ALA A 501 15.18 9.22 38.77
N THR A 502 14.12 8.64 38.19
CA THR A 502 12.75 8.79 38.70
C THR A 502 12.25 7.51 39.38
N PRO A 503 11.67 7.58 40.60
CA PRO A 503 11.09 6.41 41.24
C PRO A 503 9.97 5.78 40.39
N PRO A 504 9.87 4.45 40.30
CA PRO A 504 8.90 3.76 39.44
C PRO A 504 7.44 4.08 39.82
N LYS A 505 7.18 4.40 41.10
CA LYS A 505 5.87 4.82 41.59
C LYS A 505 5.37 6.11 40.91
N VAL A 506 6.26 7.07 40.67
CA VAL A 506 5.92 8.34 40.00
C VAL A 506 5.58 8.08 38.54
N VAL A 507 6.35 7.22 37.87
CA VAL A 507 6.10 6.80 36.49
C VAL A 507 4.76 6.06 36.37
N ALA A 508 4.47 5.14 37.30
CA ALA A 508 3.21 4.41 37.37
C ALA A 508 2.01 5.35 37.61
N LEU A 509 2.15 6.33 38.51
CA LEU A 509 1.11 7.32 38.77
C LEU A 509 0.84 8.20 37.55
N ALA A 510 1.89 8.75 36.94
CA ALA A 510 1.78 9.61 35.77
C ALA A 510 1.18 8.87 34.55
N SER A 511 1.65 7.64 34.30
CA SER A 511 1.10 6.79 33.23
C SER A 511 -0.35 6.40 33.52
N GLY A 512 -0.68 6.03 34.76
CA GLY A 512 -2.05 5.72 35.20
C GLY A 512 -3.01 6.88 34.94
N LEU A 513 -2.66 8.09 35.37
CA LEU A 513 -3.46 9.30 35.12
C LEU A 513 -3.62 9.59 33.62
N TYR A 514 -2.57 9.37 32.82
CA TYR A 514 -2.63 9.57 31.37
C TYR A 514 -3.58 8.58 30.68
N PHE A 515 -3.54 7.29 31.03
CA PHE A 515 -4.40 6.27 30.43
C PHE A 515 -5.85 6.36 30.93
N LEU A 516 -6.04 6.67 32.20
CA LEU A 516 -7.37 6.83 32.81
C LEU A 516 -8.02 8.18 32.50
N ARG A 517 -7.34 9.08 31.76
CA ARG A 517 -7.92 10.37 31.36
C ARG A 517 -9.28 10.20 30.68
N HIS A 518 -10.17 11.13 30.97
CA HIS A 518 -11.53 11.14 30.44
C HIS A 518 -11.54 11.07 28.90
N PRO A 519 -12.47 10.35 28.25
CA PRO A 519 -12.53 10.20 26.80
C PRO A 519 -12.52 11.52 26.01
N LYS A 520 -13.07 12.61 26.55
CA LYS A 520 -13.01 13.95 25.95
C LYS A 520 -11.57 14.47 25.73
N PHE A 521 -10.62 14.03 26.55
CA PHE A 521 -9.20 14.38 26.40
C PHE A 521 -8.41 13.35 25.58
N ARG A 522 -9.07 12.28 25.11
CA ARG A 522 -8.45 11.29 24.23
C ARG A 522 -8.58 11.78 22.79
N SER A 523 -7.44 12.01 22.15
CA SER A 523 -7.42 12.26 20.70
C SER A 523 -7.78 10.98 19.94
N LYS A 524 -8.61 11.11 18.90
CA LYS A 524 -8.87 10.04 17.92
C LYS A 524 -7.67 9.78 17.00
N MET A 525 -6.66 10.65 17.03
CA MET A 525 -5.45 10.51 16.22
C MET A 525 -4.51 9.45 16.82
N PRO A 526 -3.77 8.73 15.97
CA PRO A 526 -2.74 7.80 16.44
C PRO A 526 -1.65 8.52 17.23
N SER A 527 -1.13 7.85 18.27
CA SER A 527 -0.07 8.38 19.12
C SER A 527 1.26 8.49 18.36
N VAL A 528 2.16 9.36 18.84
CA VAL A 528 3.50 9.55 18.25
C VAL A 528 4.28 8.23 18.15
N PRO A 529 4.34 7.36 19.19
CA PRO A 529 5.01 6.06 19.06
C PRO A 529 4.35 5.14 18.04
N SER A 530 3.01 5.17 17.94
CA SER A 530 2.29 4.37 16.93
C SER A 530 2.60 4.85 15.51
N ASN A 531 2.67 6.16 15.29
CA ASN A 531 3.04 6.76 14.01
C ASN A 531 4.47 6.39 13.62
N PHE A 532 5.40 6.55 14.55
CA PHE A 532 6.80 6.17 14.37
C PHE A 532 6.92 4.69 13.99
N PHE A 533 6.22 3.81 14.71
CA PHE A 533 6.28 2.38 14.45
C PHE A 533 5.69 1.99 13.09
N LYS A 534 4.57 2.58 12.68
CA LYS A 534 3.94 2.32 11.38
C LYS A 534 4.80 2.73 10.19
N ARG A 535 5.74 3.66 10.39
CA ARG A 535 6.65 4.20 9.39
C ARG A 535 7.90 3.34 9.18
N LEU A 536 8.17 2.40 10.08
CA LEU A 536 9.33 1.52 9.99
C LEU A 536 9.21 0.53 8.82
N PRO A 537 10.33 0.26 8.11
CA PRO A 537 10.35 -0.69 7.01
C PRO A 537 10.07 -2.12 7.50
N ALA A 538 9.29 -2.86 6.73
CA ALA A 538 9.03 -4.28 6.96
C ALA A 538 9.64 -5.12 5.83
N GLN A 539 9.79 -6.43 6.03
CA GLN A 539 10.31 -7.30 4.97
C GLN A 539 9.28 -7.56 3.86
N THR A 540 8.01 -7.24 4.10
CA THR A 540 6.98 -7.15 3.06
C THR A 540 7.42 -6.32 1.84
N ASP A 541 8.27 -5.31 2.04
CA ASP A 541 8.74 -4.42 0.97
C ASP A 541 9.56 -5.15 -0.12
N SER A 542 10.14 -6.29 0.24
CA SER A 542 10.93 -7.16 -0.64
C SER A 542 10.12 -8.36 -1.16
N MET A 543 8.80 -8.39 -0.97
CA MET A 543 7.93 -9.44 -1.47
C MET A 543 7.39 -9.16 -2.88
N LEU A 544 7.32 -10.22 -3.69
CA LEU A 544 6.80 -10.22 -5.07
C LEU A 544 5.29 -10.01 -5.15
#